data_AF-A0A3A6T244-F1
#
_entry.id   AF-A0A3A6T244-F1
#
_cell.length_a   1.000
_cell.length_b   1.000
_cell.length_c   1.000
_cell.angle_alpha   90.00
_cell.angle_beta   90.00
_cell.angle_gamma   90.00
#
_symmetry.space_group_name_H-M   'P 1'
#
loop_
_entity.id
_entity.type
_entity.pdbx_description
1 polymer ?
#
loop_
_entity_poly.entity_id
_entity_poly.type
_entity_poly.pdbx_seq_one_letter_code
_entity_poly.pdbx_strand_id
1 'polypeptide(L)' 'FDEDSCRLRSGNAAENMAIMNKTALNMLKNEKTAKVGIKSKRLKAGWDEEYLMKVLTVGKLAV' A
#
# COMPACT_ATOMS: atom_id res chain seq x y z
N PHE A 1 -1.72 -8.73 0.97
CA PHE A 1 -1.73 -8.15 2.31
C PHE A 1 -2.08 -9.19 3.39
N ASP A 2 -1.99 -10.49 3.10
CA ASP A 2 -2.36 -11.58 4.03
C ASP A 2 -3.77 -11.41 4.62
N GLU A 3 -4.73 -11.10 3.73
CA GLU A 3 -6.09 -10.70 4.10
C GLU A 3 -6.85 -11.84 4.80
N ASP A 4 -6.65 -13.08 4.37
CA ASP A 4 -7.28 -14.28 4.96
C ASP A 4 -6.91 -14.48 6.43
N SER A 5 -5.71 -14.05 6.84
CA SER A 5 -5.27 -14.09 8.24
C SER A 5 -5.87 -12.95 9.08
N CYS A 6 -6.44 -11.93 8.45
CA CYS A 6 -6.95 -10.74 9.12
C CYS A 6 -8.35 -10.98 9.70
N ARG A 7 -8.46 -11.08 11.03
CA ARG A 7 -9.75 -11.27 11.73
C ARG A 7 -10.55 -9.97 11.80
N LEU A 8 -11.21 -9.62 10.71
CA LEU A 8 -12.10 -8.46 10.62
C LEU A 8 -13.50 -8.87 11.11
N ARG A 9 -13.90 -8.42 12.30
CA ARG A 9 -15.09 -8.93 13.03
C ARG A 9 -16.24 -7.93 13.18
N SER A 10 -16.14 -6.74 12.58
CA SER A 10 -17.09 -5.65 12.84
C SER A 10 -17.52 -4.95 11.56
N GLY A 11 -18.84 -4.78 11.38
CA GLY A 11 -19.46 -3.96 10.33
C GLY A 11 -18.80 -4.09 8.96
N ASN A 12 -18.46 -2.94 8.36
CA ASN A 12 -17.84 -2.86 7.03
C ASN A 12 -16.30 -2.98 7.07
N ALA A 13 -15.71 -3.55 8.12
CA ALA A 13 -14.25 -3.64 8.26
C ALA A 13 -13.60 -4.42 7.11
N ALA A 14 -14.25 -5.47 6.60
CA ALA A 14 -13.77 -6.22 5.44
C ALA A 14 -13.66 -5.35 4.18
N GLU A 15 -14.73 -4.60 3.87
CA GLU A 15 -14.78 -3.71 2.71
C GLU A 15 -13.79 -2.54 2.84
N ASN A 16 -13.76 -1.89 4.00
CA ASN A 16 -12.83 -0.80 4.28
C ASN A 16 -11.37 -1.25 4.12
N MET A 17 -11.04 -2.44 4.65
CA MET A 17 -9.69 -2.99 4.53
C MET A 17 -9.34 -3.34 3.09
N ALA A 18 -10.29 -3.92 2.33
CA ALA A 18 -10.09 -4.20 0.91
C ALA A 18 -9.82 -2.92 0.10
N ILE A 19 -10.56 -1.84 0.38
CA ILE A 19 -10.35 -0.53 -0.26
C ILE A 19 -8.96 0.03 0.09
N MET A 20 -8.56 0.00 1.37
CA MET A 20 -7.24 0.43 1.79
C MET A 20 -6.12 -0.36 1.10
N ASN A 21 -6.23 -1.70 1.09
CA ASN A 21 -5.24 -2.57 0.47
C ASN A 21 -5.13 -2.32 -1.04
N LYS A 22 -6.26 -2.14 -1.73
CA LYS A 22 -6.30 -1.79 -3.15
C LYS A 22 -5.64 -0.44 -3.43
N THR A 23 -5.89 0.54 -2.58
CA THR A 23 -5.29 1.89 -2.68
C THR A 23 -3.78 1.82 -2.49
N ALA A 24 -3.31 1.12 -1.46
CA ALA A 24 -1.88 0.91 -1.21
C ALA A 24 -1.19 0.14 -2.35
N LEU A 25 -1.85 -0.88 -2.92
CA LEU A 25 -1.36 -1.62 -4.08
C LEU A 25 -1.19 -0.73 -5.31
N ASN A 26 -2.15 0.16 -5.56
CA ASN A 26 -2.09 1.11 -6.68
C ASN A 26 -0.93 2.10 -6.50
N MET A 27 -0.73 2.63 -5.29
CA MET A 27 0.40 3.52 -4.98
C MET A 27 1.75 2.82 -5.22
N LEU A 28 1.91 1.58 -4.72
CA LEU A 28 3.14 0.80 -4.90
C LEU A 28 3.42 0.41 -6.37
N LYS A 29 2.37 0.25 -7.19
CA LYS A 29 2.49 0.00 -8.63
C LYS A 29 2.90 1.26 -9.40
N ASN A 30 2.36 2.41 -9.01
CA ASN A 30 2.64 3.70 -9.67
C ASN A 30 3.99 4.29 -9.27
N GLU A 31 4.54 3.88 -8.13
CA GLU A 31 5.92 4.19 -7.76
C GLU A 31 6.88 3.48 -8.73
N LYS A 32 7.68 4.23 -9.50
CA LYS A 32 8.62 3.70 -10.52
C LYS A 32 10.09 3.80 -10.12
N THR A 33 10.36 4.39 -8.97
CA THR A 33 11.69 4.74 -8.46
C THR A 33 12.45 3.50 -7.97
N ALA A 34 11.76 2.48 -7.44
CA ALA A 34 12.36 1.19 -7.11
C ALA A 34 12.02 0.11 -8.15
N LYS A 35 13.04 -0.46 -8.80
CA LYS A 35 12.92 -1.61 -9.73
C LYS A 35 12.91 -2.95 -8.98
N VAL A 36 12.04 -3.08 -7.99
CA VAL A 36 11.89 -4.30 -7.18
C VAL A 36 10.43 -4.75 -7.15
N GLY A 37 10.19 -6.02 -6.80
CA GLY A 37 8.83 -6.56 -6.69
C GLY A 37 7.98 -5.84 -5.63
N ILE A 38 6.65 -5.86 -5.78
CA ILE A 38 5.70 -5.15 -4.91
C ILE A 38 5.89 -5.50 -3.43
N LYS A 39 6.17 -6.77 -3.12
CA LYS A 39 6.45 -7.22 -1.74
C LYS A 39 7.69 -6.51 -1.16
N SER A 40 8.76 -6.40 -1.94
CA SER A 40 10.00 -5.72 -1.54
C SER A 40 9.81 -4.21 -1.46
N LYS A 41 9.01 -3.60 -2.34
CA LYS A 41 8.63 -2.18 -2.22
C LYS A 41 7.90 -1.91 -0.92
N ARG A 42 6.94 -2.77 -0.57
CA ARG A 42 6.20 -2.64 0.69
C ARG A 42 7.11 -2.77 1.91
N LEU A 43 8.07 -3.72 1.89
CA LEU A 43 9.07 -3.85 2.96
C LEU A 43 9.98 -2.61 3.02
N LYS A 44 10.43 -2.11 1.88
CA LYS A 44 11.24 -0.89 1.80
C LYS A 44 10.49 0.31 2.38
N ALA A 45 9.20 0.47 2.05
CA ALA A 45 8.36 1.51 2.64
C ALA A 45 8.14 1.34 4.15
N GLY A 46 8.36 0.14 4.70
CA GLY A 46 8.34 -0.09 6.14
C GLY A 46 9.67 0.20 6.84
N TRP A 47 10.78 0.33 6.11
CA TRP A 47 12.13 0.55 6.68
C TRP A 47 12.73 1.92 6.33
N ASP A 48 12.30 2.51 5.23
CA ASP A 48 12.81 3.77 4.68
C ASP A 48 11.66 4.78 4.62
N GLU A 49 11.71 5.75 5.52
CA GLU A 49 10.68 6.77 5.70
C GLU A 49 10.62 7.74 4.49
N GLU A 50 11.75 8.03 3.86
CA GLU A 50 11.77 8.84 2.63
C GLU A 50 11.08 8.10 1.48
N TYR A 51 11.32 6.79 1.38
CA TYR A 51 10.67 5.96 0.38
C TYR A 51 9.17 5.80 0.67
N LEU A 52 8.77 5.68 1.94
CA LEU A 52 7.36 5.73 2.34
C LEU A 52 6.69 7.02 1.88
N MET A 53 7.32 8.17 2.15
CA MET A 53 6.81 9.48 1.73
C MET A 53 6.71 9.59 0.21
N LYS A 54 7.65 9.02 -0.55
CA LYS A 54 7.55 8.93 -2.01
C LYS A 54 6.34 8.10 -2.44
N VAL A 55 6.13 6.93 -1.86
CA VAL A 55 4.98 6.06 -2.18
C VAL A 55 3.65 6.76 -1.88
N LEU A 56 3.55 7.47 -0.75
CA LEU A 56 2.34 8.19 -0.36
C LEU A 56 2.05 9.42 -1.23
N THR A 57 3.10 10.11 -1.69
CA THR A 57 2.97 11.32 -2.53
C THR A 57 2.69 11.00 -4.00
N VAL A 58 2.96 9.78 -4.47
CA VAL A 58 2.59 9.33 -5.82
C VAL A 58 1.09 9.51 -6.10
N GLY A 59 0.23 9.43 -5.08
CA GLY A 59 -1.21 9.68 -5.21
C GLY A 59 -1.63 11.15 -5.34
N LYS A 60 -0.75 12.11 -5.00
CA LYS A 60 -1.06 13.56 -5.05
C LYS A 60 -0.89 14.20 -6.43
N LEU A 61 -0.27 13.52 -7.40
CA LEU A 61 -0.05 14.05 -8.75
C LEU A 61 -1.24 13.83 -9.72
N ALA A 62 -2.35 13.27 -9.24
CA ALA A 62 -3.53 12.97 -10.06
C ALA A 62 -4.74 13.88 -9.75
N VAL A 63 -4.51 15.07 -9.18
CA VAL A 63 -5.51 16.12 -8.99
C VAL A 63 -5.14 17.34 -9.82
#